data_AF-A0ABD3SIK8-F1
#
_entry.id   AF-A0ABD3SIK8-F1
#
_cell.length_a   1.000
_cell.length_b   1.000
_cell.length_c   1.000
_cell.angle_alpha   90.00
_cell.angle_beta   90.00
_cell.angle_gamma   90.00
#
_symmetry.space_group_name_H-M   'P 1'
#
loop_
_entity.id
_entity.type
_entity.pdbx_description
1 polymer ?
#
loop_
_entity_poly.entity_id
_entity_poly.type
_entity_poly.pdbx_seq_one_letter_code
_entity_poly.pdbx_strand_id
1 'polypeptide(L)'
;MESQTRSPHSSNTKIETLLQNPNNHINKKYNHKKAMKKFEQLILKLTEKIHPNKTLTPAGKTQIQDRLTQLFSQYKSPDHPPYSAMIERAVGTLNEEGGSSKESISMFLEKEYNNLPLAHLMLLEHHLEKLCESGDILLTRGNKYMLVVVG
;
A
#
# COMPACT_ATOMS: atom_id res chain seq x y z
N MET A 1 39.77 35.16 11.45
CA MET A 1 40.10 34.40 10.24
C MET A 1 39.99 32.93 10.60
N GLU A 2 39.05 32.23 9.94
CA GLU A 2 38.92 30.76 9.74
C GLU A 2 38.88 29.88 11.03
N SER A 3 37.77 29.26 11.45
CA SER A 3 36.83 28.31 10.82
C SER A 3 37.46 27.02 10.27
N GLN A 4 37.37 25.91 11.02
CA GLN A 4 37.01 24.54 10.56
C GLN A 4 37.17 23.53 11.72
N THR A 5 36.13 23.23 12.50
CA THR A 5 35.13 22.14 12.30
C THR A 5 35.72 20.78 11.89
N ARG A 6 35.81 19.91 12.90
CA ARG A 6 35.89 18.44 12.79
C ARG A 6 34.72 17.91 11.94
N SER A 7 35.04 17.04 10.99
CA SER A 7 34.09 16.05 10.48
C SER A 7 33.95 14.91 11.48
N PRO A 8 32.76 14.31 11.62
CA PRO A 8 32.71 12.86 11.56
C PRO A 8 31.67 12.37 10.55
N HIS A 9 32.18 11.49 9.70
CA HIS A 9 31.52 10.36 9.06
C HIS A 9 30.07 10.08 9.45
N SER A 10 29.22 10.22 8.43
CA SER A 10 28.45 9.12 7.83
C SER A 10 27.91 8.07 8.80
N SER A 11 26.65 8.25 9.19
CA SER A 11 25.81 7.18 9.72
C SER A 11 24.44 7.31 9.08
N ASN A 12 24.33 6.96 7.81
CA ASN A 12 23.03 6.85 7.13
C ASN A 12 22.80 5.47 6.48
N THR A 13 23.51 4.45 6.96
CA THR A 13 23.48 3.11 6.36
C THR A 13 22.30 2.24 6.83
N LYS A 14 21.39 2.76 7.68
CA LYS A 14 20.26 1.95 8.22
C LYS A 14 18.91 2.26 7.57
N ILE A 15 18.75 3.43 6.94
CA ILE A 15 17.48 3.85 6.33
C ILE A 15 17.41 3.45 4.84
N GLU A 16 18.55 3.41 4.13
CA GLU A 16 18.59 2.91 2.75
C GLU A 16 18.26 1.41 2.61
N THR A 17 18.33 0.64 3.70
CA THR A 17 18.11 -0.82 3.68
C THR A 17 16.65 -1.28 3.81
N LEU A 18 15.67 -0.39 4.00
CA LEU A 18 14.27 -0.80 4.22
C LEU A 18 13.32 -0.53 3.04
N LEU A 19 13.71 0.28 2.06
CA LEU A 19 12.81 0.65 0.96
C LEU A 19 12.82 -0.29 -0.25
N GLN A 20 13.71 -1.28 -0.32
CA GLN A 20 13.72 -2.26 -1.42
C GLN A 20 14.13 -3.65 -0.92
N ASN A 21 13.32 -4.27 -0.06
CA ASN A 21 13.42 -5.73 0.14
C ASN A 21 12.54 -6.46 -0.89
N PRO A 22 13.10 -7.00 -1.99
CA PRO A 22 12.34 -7.76 -2.99
C PRO A 22 11.60 -8.97 -2.40
N ASN A 23 12.02 -9.47 -1.23
CA ASN A 23 11.36 -10.58 -0.55
C ASN A 23 9.96 -10.24 -0.01
N ASN A 24 9.65 -8.96 0.25
CA ASN A 24 8.31 -8.57 0.74
C ASN A 24 7.24 -8.67 -0.36
N HIS A 25 7.56 -8.26 -1.60
CA HIS A 25 6.66 -8.44 -2.74
C HIS A 25 6.49 -9.91 -3.13
N ILE A 26 7.58 -10.70 -3.07
CA ILE A 26 7.55 -12.13 -3.36
C ILE A 26 6.69 -12.88 -2.34
N ASN A 27 6.86 -12.62 -1.04
CA ASN A 27 6.09 -13.25 0.02
C ASN A 27 4.61 -12.82 -0.03
N LYS A 28 4.31 -11.54 -0.30
CA LYS A 28 2.93 -11.06 -0.49
C LYS A 28 2.24 -11.72 -1.69
N LYS A 29 2.92 -11.83 -2.83
CA LYS A 29 2.42 -12.50 -4.04
C LYS A 29 2.21 -14.00 -3.81
N TYR A 30 3.12 -14.66 -3.07
CA TYR A 30 3.01 -16.06 -2.68
C TYR A 30 1.83 -16.32 -1.73
N ASN A 31 1.66 -15.47 -0.71
CA ASN A 31 0.54 -15.55 0.23
C ASN A 31 -0.80 -15.29 -0.45
N HIS A 32 -0.86 -14.34 -1.38
CA HIS A 32 -2.03 -14.11 -2.21
C HIS A 32 -2.35 -15.36 -3.03
N LYS A 33 -1.38 -15.93 -3.77
CA LYS A 33 -1.59 -17.17 -4.54
C LYS A 33 -2.11 -18.33 -3.67
N LYS A 34 -1.60 -18.48 -2.44
CA LYS A 34 -2.07 -19.49 -1.48
C LYS A 34 -3.50 -19.23 -1.01
N ALA A 35 -3.85 -17.98 -0.71
CA ALA A 35 -5.20 -17.59 -0.33
C ALA A 35 -6.20 -17.83 -1.47
N MET A 36 -5.83 -17.46 -2.70
CA MET A 36 -6.67 -17.67 -3.88
C MET A 36 -6.93 -19.15 -4.16
N LYS A 37 -5.92 -20.00 -3.98
CA LYS A 37 -6.08 -21.46 -4.13
C LYS A 37 -7.04 -22.04 -3.09
N LYS A 38 -7.02 -21.52 -1.85
CA LYS A 38 -8.00 -21.91 -0.81
C LYS A 38 -9.41 -21.46 -1.17
N PHE A 39 -9.57 -20.25 -1.70
CA PHE A 39 -10.87 -19.74 -2.15
C PHE A 39 -11.46 -20.60 -3.28
N GLU A 40 -10.66 -20.92 -4.29
CA GLU A 40 -11.06 -21.81 -5.40
C GLU A 40 -11.57 -23.17 -4.87
N GLN A 41 -10.86 -23.77 -3.92
CA GLN A 41 -11.28 -25.03 -3.28
C GLN A 41 -12.61 -24.88 -2.53
N LEU A 42 -12.83 -23.76 -1.84
CA LEU A 42 -14.10 -23.50 -1.16
C LEU A 42 -15.26 -23.35 -2.13
N ILE A 43 -15.07 -22.62 -3.24
CA ILE A 43 -16.09 -22.48 -4.28
C ILE A 43 -16.44 -23.83 -4.91
N LEU A 44 -15.44 -24.65 -5.25
CA LEU A 44 -15.65 -26.00 -5.78
C LEU A 44 -16.43 -26.88 -4.78
N LYS A 45 -16.03 -26.87 -3.50
CA LYS A 45 -16.72 -27.62 -2.43
C LYS A 45 -18.15 -27.14 -2.19
N LEU A 46 -18.42 -25.84 -2.32
CA LEU A 46 -19.77 -25.28 -2.22
C LEU A 46 -20.63 -25.74 -3.40
N THR A 47 -20.11 -25.73 -4.62
CA THR A 47 -20.86 -26.21 -5.79
C THR A 47 -21.24 -27.67 -5.70
N GLU A 48 -20.39 -28.52 -5.11
CA GLU A 48 -20.70 -29.93 -4.84
C GLU A 48 -21.80 -30.11 -3.79
N LYS A 49 -21.86 -29.22 -2.79
CA LYS A 49 -22.89 -29.27 -1.72
C LYS A 49 -24.24 -28.73 -2.16
N ILE A 50 -24.27 -27.72 -3.03
CA ILE A 50 -25.53 -27.08 -3.50
C ILE A 50 -26.32 -28.02 -4.43
N HIS A 51 -25.62 -28.91 -5.16
CA HIS A 51 -26.25 -29.91 -6.03
C HIS A 51 -25.73 -31.33 -5.74
N PRO A 52 -26.22 -31.99 -4.68
CA PRO A 52 -25.71 -33.30 -4.25
C PRO A 52 -25.81 -34.41 -5.29
N ASN A 53 -26.73 -34.28 -6.27
CA ASN A 53 -26.93 -35.25 -7.36
C ASN A 53 -26.34 -34.81 -8.71
N LYS A 54 -25.60 -33.69 -8.75
CA LYS A 54 -24.99 -33.20 -9.99
C LYS A 54 -23.52 -32.89 -9.75
N THR A 55 -22.68 -33.90 -9.94
CA THR A 55 -21.23 -33.70 -10.00
C THR A 55 -20.91 -32.75 -11.15
N LEU A 56 -20.17 -31.67 -10.88
CA LEU A 56 -19.74 -30.75 -11.92
C LEU A 56 -18.92 -31.53 -12.97
N THR A 57 -19.35 -31.42 -14.22
CA THR A 57 -18.59 -31.98 -15.35
C THR A 57 -17.19 -31.32 -15.40
N PRO A 58 -16.18 -31.99 -15.97
CA PRO A 58 -14.86 -31.39 -16.16
C PRO A 58 -14.93 -30.02 -16.84
N ALA A 59 -15.81 -29.86 -17.83
CA ALA A 59 -16.07 -28.59 -18.51
C ALA A 59 -16.63 -27.50 -17.56
N GLY A 60 -17.55 -27.86 -16.66
CA GLY A 60 -18.08 -26.92 -15.67
C GLY A 60 -17.02 -26.46 -14.65
N LYS A 61 -16.12 -27.38 -14.25
CA LYS A 61 -14.98 -27.03 -13.39
C LYS A 61 -14.02 -26.06 -14.10
N THR A 62 -13.69 -26.32 -15.37
CA THR A 62 -12.87 -25.43 -16.19
C THR A 62 -13.51 -24.05 -16.34
N GLN A 63 -14.81 -23.98 -16.62
CA GLN A 63 -15.49 -22.70 -16.80
C GLN A 63 -15.50 -21.85 -15.51
N ILE A 64 -15.66 -22.48 -14.34
CA ILE A 64 -15.52 -21.78 -13.05
C ILE A 64 -14.10 -21.29 -12.85
N GLN A 65 -13.11 -22.14 -13.16
CA GLN A 65 -11.69 -21.80 -13.04
C GLN A 65 -11.31 -20.61 -13.91
N ASP A 66 -11.76 -20.60 -15.16
CA ASP A 66 -11.47 -19.53 -16.12
C ASP A 66 -12.10 -18.22 -15.67
N ARG A 67 -13.35 -18.26 -15.23
CA ARG A 67 -14.04 -17.08 -14.70
C ARG A 67 -13.36 -16.54 -13.44
N LEU A 68 -12.97 -17.41 -12.52
CA LEU A 68 -12.21 -17.01 -11.32
C LEU A 68 -10.89 -16.36 -11.72
N THR A 69 -10.14 -16.98 -12.63
CA THR A 69 -8.85 -16.47 -13.12
C THR A 69 -8.99 -15.11 -13.79
N GLN A 70 -10.03 -14.93 -14.60
CA GLN A 70 -10.34 -13.65 -15.26
C GLN A 70 -10.69 -12.56 -14.23
N LEU A 71 -11.57 -12.87 -13.27
CA LEU A 71 -11.93 -11.94 -12.22
C LEU A 71 -10.70 -11.50 -11.41
N PHE A 72 -9.79 -12.41 -11.08
CA PHE A 72 -8.61 -12.05 -10.28
C PHE A 72 -7.54 -11.31 -11.08
N SER A 73 -7.45 -11.56 -12.38
CA SER A 73 -6.56 -10.80 -13.27
C SER A 73 -7.00 -9.34 -13.43
N GLN A 74 -8.28 -9.04 -13.21
CA GLN A 74 -8.82 -7.68 -13.21
C GLN A 74 -8.46 -6.91 -11.93
N TYR A 75 -8.24 -7.61 -10.81
CA TYR A 75 -7.77 -7.05 -9.55
C TYR A 75 -6.23 -7.11 -9.48
N LYS A 76 -5.59 -6.34 -10.35
CA LYS A 76 -4.14 -6.14 -10.27
C LYS A 76 -3.81 -5.44 -8.96
N SER A 77 -2.68 -5.82 -8.36
CA SER A 77 -2.13 -5.03 -7.25
C SER A 77 -1.96 -3.59 -7.73
N PRO A 78 -2.40 -2.59 -6.95
CA PRO A 78 -2.20 -1.20 -7.35
C PRO A 78 -0.72 -0.97 -7.70
N ASP A 79 -0.47 -0.19 -8.75
CA ASP A 79 0.89 0.13 -9.19
C ASP A 79 1.58 1.17 -8.28
N HIS A 80 0.94 1.50 -7.16
CA HIS A 80 1.43 2.44 -6.16
C HIS A 80 1.64 1.73 -4.81
N PRO A 81 2.56 2.25 -3.97
CA PRO A 81 2.76 1.72 -2.62
C PRO A 81 1.53 2.01 -1.74
N PRO A 82 1.46 1.42 -0.52
CA PRO A 82 0.39 1.74 0.43
C PRO A 82 0.31 3.25 0.72
N TYR A 83 -0.88 3.74 1.04
CA TYR A 83 -1.10 5.16 1.32
C TYR A 83 -0.20 5.70 2.43
N SER A 84 0.08 4.92 3.48
CA SER A 84 1.00 5.35 4.53
C SER A 84 2.38 5.74 3.98
N ALA A 85 2.99 4.84 3.19
CA ALA A 85 4.27 5.09 2.55
C ALA A 85 4.22 6.25 1.54
N MET A 86 3.11 6.42 0.82
CA MET A 86 2.92 7.56 -0.08
C MET A 86 2.86 8.89 0.70
N ILE A 87 2.11 8.93 1.80
CA ILE A 87 1.93 10.10 2.67
C ILE A 87 3.27 10.46 3.34
N GLU A 88 3.97 9.49 3.92
CA GLU A 88 5.28 9.71 4.53
C GLU A 88 6.28 10.29 3.53
N ARG A 89 6.33 9.72 2.32
CA ARG A 89 7.16 10.26 1.23
C ARG A 89 6.73 11.67 0.85
N ALA A 90 5.44 11.93 0.72
CA ALA A 90 4.93 13.25 0.36
C ALA A 90 5.30 14.31 1.40
N VAL A 91 5.00 14.08 2.67
CA VAL A 91 5.32 15.02 3.77
C VAL A 91 6.83 15.23 3.86
N GLY A 92 7.63 14.16 3.77
CA GLY A 92 9.09 14.24 3.80
C GLY A 92 9.71 14.94 2.60
N THR A 93 9.09 14.82 1.41
CA THR A 93 9.58 15.46 0.18
C THR A 93 9.15 16.91 0.07
N LEU A 94 7.90 17.22 0.43
CA LEU A 94 7.37 18.59 0.44
C LEU A 94 8.09 19.43 1.49
N ASN A 95 8.35 18.87 2.68
CA ASN A 95 9.10 19.48 3.77
C ASN A 95 8.74 20.96 4.01
N GLU A 96 7.45 21.28 3.91
CA GLU A 96 6.94 22.64 4.06
C GLU A 96 7.08 23.10 5.52
N GLU A 97 7.39 24.38 5.71
CA GLU A 97 7.44 24.98 7.05
C GLU A 97 6.06 24.85 7.74
N GLY A 98 6.06 24.26 8.93
CA GLY A 98 4.83 23.96 9.68
C GLY A 98 3.99 22.81 9.12
N GLY A 99 4.51 22.06 8.14
CA GLY A 99 3.90 20.88 7.56
C GLY A 99 3.11 21.12 6.28
N SER A 100 2.70 20.02 5.65
CA SER A 100 1.99 20.01 4.37
C SER A 100 0.49 19.85 4.56
N SER A 101 -0.33 20.59 3.80
CA SER A 101 -1.79 20.44 3.86
C SER A 101 -2.24 19.14 3.18
N LYS A 102 -3.49 18.72 3.43
CA LYS A 102 -4.10 17.56 2.75
C LYS A 102 -4.06 17.73 1.23
N GLU A 103 -4.28 18.96 0.76
CA GLU A 103 -4.29 19.33 -0.65
C GLU A 103 -2.88 19.22 -1.27
N SER A 104 -1.85 19.76 -0.61
CA SER A 104 -0.45 19.61 -1.07
C SER A 104 -0.05 18.13 -1.16
N ILE A 105 -0.46 17.32 -0.19
CA ILE A 105 -0.18 15.88 -0.17
C ILE A 105 -0.93 15.19 -1.32
N SER A 106 -2.22 15.47 -1.53
CA SER A 106 -3.00 14.92 -2.65
C SER A 106 -2.36 15.24 -4.00
N MET A 107 -1.98 16.52 -4.21
CA MET A 107 -1.33 16.96 -5.44
C MET A 107 0.02 16.25 -5.67
N PHE A 108 0.79 16.03 -4.61
CA PHE A 108 2.02 15.24 -4.71
C PHE A 108 1.73 13.80 -5.13
N LEU A 109 0.75 13.15 -4.49
CA LEU A 109 0.39 11.76 -4.77
C LEU A 109 -0.09 11.60 -6.22
N GLU A 110 -0.96 12.48 -6.69
CA GLU A 110 -1.50 12.48 -8.06
C GLU A 110 -0.41 12.69 -9.13
N LYS A 111 0.64 13.44 -8.80
CA LYS A 111 1.77 13.68 -9.70
C LYS A 111 2.77 12.51 -9.72
N GLU A 112 3.01 11.89 -8.57
CA GLU A 112 4.04 10.85 -8.41
C GLU A 112 3.52 9.44 -8.77
N TYR A 113 2.23 9.16 -8.54
CA TYR A 113 1.67 7.82 -8.65
C TYR A 113 0.56 7.74 -9.72
N ASN A 114 0.72 6.78 -10.63
CA ASN A 114 -0.33 6.44 -11.59
C ASN A 114 -1.37 5.51 -10.97
N ASN A 115 -2.56 5.45 -11.57
CA ASN A 115 -3.64 4.51 -11.20
C ASN A 115 -4.10 4.61 -9.74
N LEU A 116 -4.13 5.82 -9.17
CA LEU A 116 -4.74 6.04 -7.86
C LEU A 116 -6.23 5.67 -7.90
N PRO A 117 -6.79 5.11 -6.81
CA PRO A 117 -8.20 4.74 -6.77
C PRO A 117 -9.11 5.96 -6.97
N LEU A 118 -10.28 5.78 -7.58
CA LEU A 118 -11.25 6.87 -7.80
C LEU A 118 -11.61 7.60 -6.49
N ALA A 119 -11.67 6.87 -5.37
CA ALA A 119 -11.92 7.41 -4.04
C ALA A 119 -10.63 7.94 -3.35
N HIS A 120 -9.69 8.48 -4.13
CA HIS A 120 -8.34 8.82 -3.65
C HIS A 120 -8.38 9.73 -2.41
N LEU A 121 -9.19 10.78 -2.45
CA LEU A 121 -9.31 11.78 -1.39
C LEU A 121 -9.86 11.19 -0.09
N MET A 122 -10.86 10.30 -0.17
CA MET A 122 -11.42 9.63 1.00
C MET A 122 -10.41 8.69 1.66
N LEU A 123 -9.66 7.94 0.84
CA LEU A 123 -8.59 7.06 1.32
C LEU A 123 -7.45 7.87 1.94
N LEU A 124 -7.06 8.99 1.32
CA LEU A 124 -6.06 9.89 1.86
C LEU A 124 -6.46 10.38 3.24
N GLU A 125 -7.68 10.89 3.39
CA GLU A 125 -8.20 11.39 4.67
C GLU A 125 -8.21 10.30 5.75
N HIS A 126 -8.73 9.11 5.42
CA HIS A 126 -8.71 7.97 6.33
C HIS A 126 -7.30 7.61 6.79
N HIS A 127 -6.34 7.56 5.86
CA HIS A 127 -4.98 7.19 6.20
C HIS A 127 -4.23 8.28 6.97
N LEU A 128 -4.51 9.56 6.73
CA LEU A 128 -3.98 10.66 7.52
C LEU A 128 -4.46 10.57 8.98
N GLU A 129 -5.75 10.31 9.20
CA GLU A 129 -6.31 10.08 10.54
C GLU A 129 -5.61 8.91 11.24
N LYS A 130 -5.47 7.77 10.54
CA LYS A 130 -4.80 6.59 11.09
C LYS A 130 -3.33 6.83 11.46
N LEU A 131 -2.60 7.57 10.62
CA LEU A 131 -1.21 7.90 10.90
C LEU A 131 -1.08 8.85 12.09
N CYS A 132 -2.00 9.81 12.24
CA CYS A 132 -2.09 10.66 13.42
C CYS A 132 -2.38 9.85 14.69
N GLU A 133 -3.33 8.91 14.64
CA GLU A 133 -3.65 8.02 15.77
C GLU A 133 -2.44 7.16 16.18
N SER A 134 -1.66 6.67 15.21
CA SER A 134 -0.46 5.87 15.47
C SER A 134 0.74 6.67 15.98
N GLY A 135 0.74 7.98 15.79
CA GLY A 135 1.88 8.85 16.12
C GLY A 135 2.99 8.87 15.06
N ASP A 136 2.75 8.33 13.87
CA ASP A 136 3.71 8.37 12.75
C ASP A 136 3.81 9.79 12.15
N ILE A 137 2.68 10.53 12.17
CA ILE A 137 2.61 11.94 11.76
C ILE A 137 1.88 12.77 12.82
N LEU A 138 2.15 14.07 12.84
CA LEU A 138 1.50 15.05 13.70
C LEU A 138 0.58 15.96 12.88
N LEU A 139 -0.66 16.15 13.33
CA LEU A 139 -1.56 17.22 12.87
C LEU A 139 -1.25 18.51 13.63
N THR A 140 -0.86 19.55 12.89
CA THR A 140 -0.59 20.87 13.46
C THR A 140 -1.87 21.72 13.56
N ARG A 141 -1.81 22.83 14.29
CA ARG A 141 -2.94 23.78 14.43
C ARG A 141 -3.40 24.39 13.11
N GLY A 142 -2.55 24.36 12.08
CA GLY A 142 -2.86 24.88 10.74
C GLY A 142 -3.52 23.86 9.81
N ASN A 143 -4.03 22.73 10.33
CA ASN A 143 -4.52 21.60 9.53
C ASN A 143 -3.47 21.06 8.54
N LYS A 144 -2.22 21.05 8.98
CA LYS A 144 -1.07 20.56 8.22
C LYS A 144 -0.46 19.34 8.91
N TYR A 145 0.18 18.47 8.13
CA TYR A 145 0.76 17.22 8.59
C TYR A 145 2.29 17.28 8.54
N MET A 146 2.94 16.75 9.58
CA MET A 146 4.40 16.69 9.70
C MET A 146 4.83 15.30 10.14
N LEU A 147 6.00 14.84 9.66
CA LEU A 147 6.63 13.63 10.20
C LEU A 147 7.05 13.88 11.65
N VAL A 148 6.83 12.89 12.51
CA VAL A 148 7.36 12.93 13.86
C VAL A 148 8.86 12.63 13.80
N VAL A 149 9.69 13.62 14.08
CA VAL A 149 11.14 13.43 14.20
C VAL A 149 11.41 12.90 15.60
N VAL A 150 11.71 11.61 15.71
CA VAL A 150 12.19 11.00 16.95
C VAL A 150 13.64 11.47 17.13
N GLY A 151 13.87 12.37 18.09
CA GLY A 151 15.19 12.87 18.48
C GLY A 151 15.99 11.87 19.31
#